data_AF-A0A945ATT0-F1
#
_entry.id   AF-A0A945ATT0-F1
#
_cell.length_a   1.000
_cell.length_b   1.000
_cell.length_c   1.000
_cell.angle_alpha   90.00
_cell.angle_beta   90.00
_cell.angle_gamma   90.00
#
_symmetry.space_group_name_H-M   'P 1'
#
loop_
_entity.id
_entity.type
_entity.pdbx_description
1 polymer ?
#
loop_
_entity_poly.entity_id
_entity_poly.type
_entity_poly.pdbx_seq_one_letter_code
_entity_poly.pdbx_strand_id
1 'polypeptide(L)'
;KKAAEKQKLQEEAERNAWIAANPGKEPPKKKKRRQTSTINVYVEEAPFEGTDIFARVSHRSFGAGSLSPKRMLTQAPEGQRLGVLTHPSWLVSHSDAMDNHAIRRGRWIQERLLGGGLPDVPITVDAMLPDEPRKTLRERMEVTKQEYCWTCHQKMDPLGLPFEMYNHAGLFRTSELEQPVDTTGEIINSGDERLDGPVENALDLIQRLATSERAEQVFVRHAFRFWMGRNETMHDRVVLQNAHTAYKQSGGSMKALLTSLLTSDAFLYRKPEQNPSPQ
;
A
#
# COMPACT_ATOMS: atom_id res chain seq x y z
N LYS A 1 -26.75 -40.20 12.54
CA LYS A 1 -27.34 -40.73 13.81
C LYS A 1 -26.25 -41.16 14.81
N LYS A 2 -25.36 -42.11 14.47
CA LYS A 2 -24.26 -42.55 15.36
C LYS A 2 -23.30 -41.44 15.86
N ALA A 3 -23.00 -40.42 15.04
CA ALA A 3 -22.13 -39.31 15.44
C ALA A 3 -22.76 -38.36 16.50
N ALA A 4 -24.07 -38.13 16.40
CA ALA A 4 -24.81 -37.28 17.35
C ALA A 4 -24.97 -37.98 18.71
N GLU A 5 -25.11 -39.31 18.69
CA GLU A 5 -25.17 -40.15 19.88
C GLU A 5 -23.81 -40.18 20.61
N LYS A 6 -22.71 -40.29 19.85
CA LYS A 6 -21.35 -40.20 20.39
C LYS A 6 -21.05 -38.83 21.03
N GLN A 7 -21.51 -37.74 20.42
CA GLN A 7 -21.39 -36.40 20.99
C GLN A 7 -22.19 -36.23 22.29
N LYS A 8 -23.41 -36.78 22.36
CA LYS A 8 -24.20 -36.72 23.60
C LYS A 8 -23.53 -37.46 24.75
N LEU A 9 -23.01 -38.65 24.48
CA LEU A 9 -22.26 -39.44 25.47
C LEU A 9 -21.00 -38.71 25.96
N GLN A 10 -20.29 -38.03 25.05
CA GLN A 10 -19.12 -37.25 25.40
C GLN A 10 -19.46 -36.01 26.24
N GLU A 11 -20.53 -35.28 25.89
CA GLU A 11 -21.00 -34.13 26.67
C GLU A 11 -21.52 -34.51 28.05
N GLU A 12 -22.12 -35.70 28.18
CA GLU A 12 -22.60 -36.22 29.46
C GLU A 12 -21.43 -36.66 30.36
N ALA A 13 -20.40 -37.30 29.78
CA ALA A 13 -19.17 -37.64 30.50
C ALA A 13 -18.43 -36.38 31.00
N GLU A 14 -18.30 -35.35 30.16
CA GLU A 14 -17.67 -34.07 30.52
C GLU A 14 -18.45 -33.34 31.63
N ARG A 15 -19.78 -33.38 31.59
CA ARG A 15 -20.63 -32.81 32.65
C ARG A 15 -20.43 -33.53 33.99
N ASN A 16 -20.42 -34.85 33.97
CA ASN A 16 -20.26 -35.65 35.19
C ASN A 16 -18.86 -35.47 35.81
N ALA A 17 -17.82 -35.37 34.98
CA ALA A 17 -16.47 -35.04 35.43
C ALA A 17 -16.39 -33.66 36.09
N TRP A 18 -17.10 -32.66 35.55
CA TRP A 18 -17.14 -31.32 36.14
C TRP A 18 -17.84 -31.28 37.50
N ILE A 19 -18.96 -32.01 37.65
CA ILE A 19 -19.70 -32.10 38.92
C ILE A 19 -18.86 -32.79 39.99
N ALA A 20 -18.15 -33.86 39.64
CA ALA A 20 -17.23 -34.54 40.55
C ALA A 20 -16.08 -33.62 41.01
N ALA A 21 -15.58 -32.76 40.13
CA ALA A 21 -14.52 -31.80 40.44
C ALA A 21 -15.00 -30.56 41.24
N ASN A 22 -16.32 -30.29 41.31
CA ASN A 22 -16.86 -29.08 41.93
C ASN A 22 -18.13 -29.37 42.77
N PRO A 23 -17.99 -29.98 43.95
CA PRO A 23 -19.13 -30.32 44.80
C PRO A 23 -19.92 -29.08 45.23
N GLY A 24 -21.25 -29.11 45.06
CA GLY A 24 -22.16 -28.04 45.49
C GLY A 24 -22.28 -26.84 44.55
N LYS A 25 -21.66 -26.86 43.36
CA LYS A 25 -21.81 -25.82 42.33
C LYS A 25 -22.61 -26.34 41.15
N GLU A 26 -23.49 -25.49 40.59
CA GLU A 26 -24.19 -25.82 39.34
C GLU A 26 -23.27 -25.65 38.12
N PRO A 27 -23.32 -26.57 37.14
CA PRO A 27 -22.49 -26.47 35.93
C PRO A 27 -22.82 -25.21 35.13
N PRO A 28 -21.79 -24.56 34.53
CA PRO A 28 -21.98 -23.31 33.79
C PRO A 28 -22.95 -23.52 32.62
N LYS A 29 -24.01 -22.70 32.56
CA LYS A 29 -24.99 -22.72 31.46
C LYS A 29 -24.27 -22.49 30.13
N LYS A 30 -24.46 -23.39 29.15
CA LYS A 30 -23.94 -23.22 27.77
C LYS A 30 -24.31 -21.82 27.30
N LYS A 31 -23.30 -20.98 26.97
CA LYS A 31 -23.53 -19.67 26.35
C LYS A 31 -24.32 -19.92 25.06
N LYS A 32 -25.59 -19.49 25.01
CA LYS A 32 -26.32 -19.44 23.74
C LYS A 32 -25.50 -18.58 22.79
N ARG A 33 -25.10 -19.13 21.64
CA ARG A 33 -24.55 -18.33 20.55
C ARG A 33 -25.52 -17.18 20.32
N ARG A 34 -25.07 -15.95 20.57
CA ARG A 34 -25.79 -14.74 20.17
C ARG A 34 -26.04 -14.90 18.68
N GLN A 35 -27.29 -15.11 18.28
CA GLN A 35 -27.69 -14.84 16.91
C GLN A 35 -27.42 -13.36 16.71
N THR A 36 -26.39 -13.05 15.92
CA THR A 36 -26.24 -11.74 15.32
C THR A 36 -27.56 -11.42 14.66
N SER A 37 -28.24 -10.38 15.13
CA SER A 37 -29.43 -9.86 14.49
C SER A 37 -29.02 -9.38 13.10
N THR A 38 -29.22 -10.21 12.09
CA THR A 38 -29.25 -9.82 10.69
C THR A 38 -30.47 -8.95 10.50
N ILE A 39 -30.33 -7.67 10.83
CA ILE A 39 -31.28 -6.64 10.45
C ILE A 39 -30.99 -6.35 8.98
N ASN A 40 -31.93 -6.77 8.13
CA ASN A 40 -32.11 -6.42 6.71
C ASN A 40 -30.98 -6.82 5.77
N VAL A 41 -31.19 -7.89 4.99
CA VAL A 41 -31.62 -7.83 3.57
C VAL A 41 -32.10 -9.24 3.20
N TYR A 42 -33.33 -9.38 2.72
CA TYR A 42 -33.71 -10.56 1.92
C TYR A 42 -32.90 -10.47 0.62
N VAL A 43 -31.70 -11.06 0.60
CA VAL A 43 -30.93 -11.25 -0.63
C VAL A 43 -31.36 -12.61 -1.17
N GLU A 44 -32.07 -12.61 -2.29
CA GLU A 44 -32.15 -13.83 -3.11
C GLU A 44 -30.75 -14.09 -3.66
N GLU A 45 -30.11 -15.16 -3.18
CA GLU A 45 -28.88 -15.67 -3.79
C GLU A 45 -29.23 -16.07 -5.22
N ALA A 46 -28.61 -15.42 -6.21
CA ALA A 46 -28.79 -15.81 -7.61
C ALA A 46 -28.21 -17.22 -7.81
N PRO A 47 -29.00 -18.19 -8.30
CA PRO A 47 -28.46 -19.49 -8.67
C PRO A 47 -27.57 -19.30 -9.91
N PHE A 48 -26.27 -19.55 -9.75
CA PHE A 48 -25.35 -19.61 -10.88
C PHE A 48 -25.58 -20.94 -11.61
N GLU A 49 -26.41 -20.91 -12.65
CA GLU A 49 -26.58 -22.04 -13.58
C GLU A 49 -25.77 -21.77 -14.86
N GLY A 50 -24.86 -22.68 -15.18
CA GLY A 50 -24.00 -22.60 -16.36
C GLY A 50 -22.82 -23.57 -16.26
N THR A 51 -22.17 -23.85 -17.39
CA THR A 51 -20.90 -24.58 -17.40
C THR A 51 -19.80 -23.71 -16.82
N ASP A 52 -18.96 -24.28 -15.94
CA ASP A 52 -17.80 -23.58 -15.38
C ASP A 52 -16.89 -23.06 -16.50
N ILE A 53 -16.88 -21.74 -16.70
CA ILE A 53 -15.97 -21.10 -17.64
C ILE A 53 -14.67 -20.83 -16.89
N PHE A 54 -13.71 -21.76 -17.01
CA PHE A 54 -12.36 -21.53 -16.52
C PHE A 54 -11.70 -20.42 -17.33
N ALA A 55 -11.74 -19.19 -16.81
CA ALA A 55 -10.97 -18.10 -17.37
C ALA A 55 -9.48 -18.48 -17.31
N ARG A 56 -8.78 -18.39 -18.45
CA ARG A 56 -7.32 -18.51 -18.48
C ARG A 56 -6.74 -17.33 -17.72
N VAL A 57 -6.46 -17.52 -16.42
CA VAL A 57 -5.67 -16.56 -15.65
C VAL A 57 -4.26 -16.62 -16.23
N SER A 58 -3.86 -15.57 -16.95
CA SER A 58 -2.51 -15.47 -17.48
C SER A 58 -1.52 -15.52 -16.32
N HIS A 59 -0.92 -16.69 -16.09
CA HIS A 59 0.19 -16.82 -15.16
C HIS A 59 1.40 -16.15 -15.81
N ARG A 60 1.65 -14.88 -15.47
CA ARG A 60 2.92 -14.25 -15.82
C ARG A 60 4.03 -14.90 -14.99
N SER A 61 4.78 -15.82 -15.60
CA SER A 61 6.05 -16.29 -15.04
C SER A 61 7.13 -15.24 -15.33
N PHE A 62 7.57 -14.52 -14.31
CA PHE A 62 8.80 -13.74 -14.37
C PHE A 62 9.92 -14.61 -13.78
N GLY A 63 10.80 -15.17 -14.62
CA GLY A 63 12.03 -15.84 -14.15
C GLY A 63 12.46 -17.08 -14.94
N ALA A 64 13.78 -17.30 -14.98
CA ALA A 64 14.47 -18.39 -15.69
C ALA A 64 14.52 -19.72 -14.90
N GLY A 65 13.43 -20.11 -14.24
CA GLY A 65 13.41 -21.33 -13.42
C GLY A 65 12.03 -21.94 -13.36
N SER A 66 11.93 -23.19 -13.83
CA SER A 66 10.82 -24.15 -13.69
C SER A 66 9.40 -23.58 -13.75
N LEU A 67 8.62 -24.03 -14.74
CA LEU A 67 7.17 -23.81 -14.90
C LEU A 67 6.30 -24.26 -13.70
N SER A 68 6.90 -24.64 -12.57
CA SER A 68 6.22 -24.89 -11.31
C SER A 68 5.84 -23.57 -10.62
N PRO A 69 4.57 -23.37 -10.19
CA PRO A 69 4.08 -22.15 -9.55
C PRO A 69 4.61 -21.92 -8.12
N LYS A 70 5.64 -22.66 -7.69
CA LYS A 70 6.28 -22.47 -6.40
C LYS A 70 7.00 -21.13 -6.44
N ARG A 71 6.34 -20.08 -5.93
CA ARG A 71 6.98 -18.80 -5.62
C ARG A 71 8.16 -19.10 -4.69
N MET A 72 9.38 -19.07 -5.23
CA MET A 72 10.57 -19.17 -4.38
C MET A 72 10.64 -17.88 -3.57
N LEU A 73 10.41 -18.00 -2.27
CA LEU A 73 10.73 -16.93 -1.35
C LEU A 73 12.25 -16.80 -1.35
N THR A 74 12.75 -15.69 -1.88
CA THR A 74 14.17 -15.34 -1.78
C THR A 74 14.33 -14.34 -0.65
N GLN A 75 15.41 -14.50 0.13
CA GLN A 75 15.79 -13.51 1.12
C GLN A 75 16.67 -12.46 0.44
N ALA A 76 16.28 -11.20 0.57
CA ALA A 76 17.16 -10.11 0.20
C ALA A 76 18.31 -9.99 1.21
N PRO A 77 19.50 -9.55 0.80
CA PRO A 77 20.55 -9.21 1.74
C PRO A 77 20.06 -8.19 2.77
N GLU A 78 20.45 -8.38 4.02
CA GLU A 78 20.12 -7.48 5.12
C GLU A 78 20.65 -6.07 4.83
N GLY A 79 19.87 -5.05 5.18
CA GLY A 79 20.25 -3.65 4.97
C GLY A 79 20.30 -3.20 3.51
N GLN A 80 19.84 -4.01 2.54
CA GLN A 80 19.77 -3.59 1.13
C GLN A 80 18.36 -3.42 0.59
N ARG A 81 17.34 -3.98 1.24
CA ARG A 81 15.95 -3.95 0.77
C ARG A 81 15.00 -3.76 1.93
N LEU A 82 14.03 -2.86 1.74
CA LEU A 82 12.91 -2.61 2.63
C LEU A 82 11.66 -2.22 1.82
N GLY A 83 10.58 -2.99 1.98
CA GLY A 83 9.28 -2.68 1.39
C GLY A 83 9.23 -2.55 -0.14
N VAL A 84 8.18 -1.88 -0.64
CA VAL A 84 7.89 -1.77 -2.08
C VAL A 84 8.86 -0.82 -2.80
N LEU A 85 9.33 0.25 -2.14
CA LEU A 85 10.17 1.26 -2.78
C LEU A 85 11.59 0.78 -3.12
N THR A 86 12.01 -0.34 -2.54
CA THR A 86 13.29 -0.99 -2.88
C THR A 86 13.10 -2.25 -3.72
N HIS A 87 11.85 -2.58 -4.07
CA HIS A 87 11.55 -3.76 -4.88
C HIS A 87 12.04 -3.52 -6.32
N PRO A 88 12.73 -4.48 -6.96
CA PRO A 88 13.29 -4.30 -8.30
C PRO A 88 12.27 -3.82 -9.34
N SER A 89 11.03 -4.32 -9.29
CA SER A 89 9.99 -3.89 -10.24
C SER A 89 9.62 -2.41 -10.09
N TRP A 90 9.62 -1.88 -8.86
CA TRP A 90 9.35 -0.46 -8.63
C TRP A 90 10.53 0.40 -9.06
N LEU A 91 11.76 -0.02 -8.71
CA LEU A 91 12.98 0.70 -9.09
C LEU A 91 13.13 0.78 -10.61
N VAL A 92 12.92 -0.33 -11.32
CA VAL A 92 12.98 -0.39 -12.79
C VAL A 92 11.84 0.42 -13.42
N SER A 93 10.60 0.35 -12.89
CA SER A 93 9.49 1.12 -13.46
C SER A 93 9.63 2.63 -13.28
N HIS A 94 10.52 3.08 -12.38
CA HIS A 94 10.86 4.49 -12.16
C HIS A 94 12.31 4.79 -12.53
N SER A 95 12.84 4.07 -13.52
CA SER A 95 14.12 4.36 -14.17
C SER A 95 13.91 4.54 -15.67
N ASP A 96 14.94 4.97 -16.38
CA ASP A 96 15.00 4.87 -17.84
C ASP A 96 15.76 3.60 -18.25
N ALA A 97 15.81 3.30 -19.54
CA ALA A 97 16.50 2.15 -20.08
C ALA A 97 18.01 2.16 -19.76
N MET A 98 18.62 3.34 -19.72
CA MET A 98 20.06 3.50 -19.54
C MET A 98 20.45 4.02 -18.15
N ASP A 99 19.56 4.77 -17.48
CA ASP A 99 19.89 5.52 -16.28
C ASP A 99 18.85 5.38 -15.17
N ASN A 100 19.31 5.44 -13.91
CA ASN A 100 18.41 5.57 -12.78
C ASN A 100 17.83 7.00 -12.75
N HIS A 101 16.59 7.15 -12.30
CA HIS A 101 15.89 8.43 -12.41
C HIS A 101 15.38 8.91 -11.04
N ALA A 102 16.24 9.61 -10.29
CA ALA A 102 15.91 10.15 -8.97
C ALA A 102 14.64 11.04 -9.00
N ILE A 103 14.54 11.95 -9.97
CA ILE A 103 13.39 12.86 -10.12
C ILE A 103 12.05 12.11 -10.23
N ARG A 104 11.96 11.03 -11.03
CA ARG A 104 10.74 10.22 -11.18
C ARG A 104 10.38 9.47 -9.89
N ARG A 105 11.39 8.91 -9.22
CA ARG A 105 11.22 8.22 -7.92
C ARG A 105 10.70 9.20 -6.85
N GLY A 106 11.30 10.39 -6.77
CA GLY A 106 10.90 11.46 -5.86
C GLY A 106 9.50 12.01 -6.14
N ARG A 107 9.17 12.28 -7.42
CA ARG A 107 7.83 12.68 -7.86
C ARG A 107 6.78 11.66 -7.42
N TRP A 108 7.06 10.38 -7.60
CA TRP A 108 6.15 9.31 -7.18
C TRP A 108 5.90 9.35 -5.67
N ILE A 109 6.95 9.53 -4.85
CA ILE A 109 6.81 9.61 -3.39
C ILE A 109 5.99 10.83 -2.99
N GLN A 110 6.26 11.98 -3.59
CA GLN A 110 5.52 13.22 -3.32
C GLN A 110 4.02 13.07 -3.61
N GLU A 111 3.66 12.48 -4.75
CA GLU A 111 2.27 12.32 -5.18
C GLU A 111 1.53 11.15 -4.49
N ARG A 112 2.23 10.03 -4.27
CA ARG A 112 1.61 8.77 -3.82
C ARG A 112 1.70 8.54 -2.33
N LEU A 113 2.68 9.10 -1.63
CA LEU A 113 2.85 8.92 -0.19
C LEU A 113 2.64 10.21 0.59
N LEU A 114 3.15 11.35 0.13
CA LEU A 114 2.98 12.63 0.83
C LEU A 114 1.70 13.37 0.43
N GLY A 115 1.14 13.00 -0.72
CA GLY A 115 -0.12 13.53 -1.24
C GLY A 115 -0.02 14.98 -1.70
N GLY A 116 1.19 15.44 -2.01
CA GLY A 116 1.47 16.75 -2.61
C GLY A 116 1.24 16.72 -4.13
N GLY A 117 0.86 17.87 -4.69
CA GLY A 117 0.77 18.06 -6.13
C GLY A 117 2.07 18.61 -6.70
N LEU A 118 2.45 18.11 -7.88
CA LEU A 118 3.52 18.68 -8.70
C LEU A 118 2.90 19.23 -9.99
N PRO A 119 3.28 20.45 -10.42
CA PRO A 119 2.84 20.96 -11.70
C PRO A 119 3.43 20.10 -12.83
N ASP A 120 2.71 20.03 -13.95
CA ASP A 120 3.27 19.42 -15.15
C ASP A 120 4.41 20.27 -15.70
N VAL A 121 5.34 19.60 -16.39
CA VAL A 121 6.49 20.26 -17.01
C VAL A 121 5.98 21.28 -18.04
N PRO A 122 6.39 22.55 -17.97
CA PRO A 122 6.01 23.55 -18.96
C PRO A 122 6.47 23.12 -20.36
N ILE A 123 5.65 23.36 -21.37
CA ILE A 123 5.93 23.00 -22.78
C ILE A 123 7.22 23.62 -23.33
N THR A 124 7.73 24.67 -22.69
CA THR A 124 8.92 25.42 -23.10
C THR A 124 10.23 24.83 -22.56
N VAL A 125 10.16 23.79 -21.72
CA VAL A 125 11.33 23.23 -21.03
C VAL A 125 11.65 21.86 -21.62
N ASP A 126 12.88 21.69 -22.09
CA ASP A 126 13.43 20.38 -22.40
C ASP A 126 13.84 19.68 -21.10
N ALA A 127 13.01 18.76 -20.63
CA ALA A 127 13.21 18.05 -19.36
C ALA A 127 14.12 16.83 -19.51
N MET A 128 15.30 17.04 -20.11
CA MET A 128 16.35 16.04 -20.24
C MET A 128 17.60 16.46 -19.46
N LEU A 129 18.22 15.49 -18.79
CA LEU A 129 19.55 15.69 -18.22
C LEU A 129 20.59 15.67 -19.35
N PRO A 130 21.70 16.42 -19.20
CA PRO A 130 22.80 16.37 -20.16
C PRO A 130 23.34 14.94 -20.33
N ASP A 131 23.61 14.55 -21.59
CA ASP A 131 24.27 13.29 -21.91
C ASP A 131 25.77 13.40 -21.64
N GLU A 132 26.16 13.17 -20.39
CA GLU A 132 27.54 13.21 -19.91
C GLU A 132 27.90 11.87 -19.25
N PRO A 133 28.25 10.82 -20.03
CA PRO A 133 28.45 9.46 -19.50
C PRO A 133 29.59 9.30 -18.49
N ARG A 134 30.46 10.32 -18.39
CA ARG A 134 31.58 10.39 -17.44
C ARG A 134 31.23 11.09 -16.14
N LYS A 135 29.97 11.53 -15.98
CA LYS A 135 29.47 12.17 -14.77
C LYS A 135 28.43 11.28 -14.09
N THR A 136 28.47 11.26 -12.77
CA THR A 136 27.47 10.63 -11.90
C THR A 136 26.09 11.25 -12.12
N LEU A 137 25.02 10.57 -11.68
CA LEU A 137 23.68 11.15 -11.75
C LEU A 137 23.60 12.47 -10.97
N ARG A 138 24.20 12.53 -9.78
CA ARG A 138 24.27 13.74 -8.93
C ARG A 138 24.85 14.92 -9.70
N GLU A 139 25.98 14.72 -10.36
CA GLU A 139 26.64 15.76 -11.15
C GLU A 139 25.81 16.18 -12.37
N ARG A 140 25.19 15.22 -13.06
CA ARG A 140 24.29 15.53 -14.19
C ARG A 140 23.05 16.32 -13.73
N MET A 141 22.56 16.07 -12.52
CA MET A 141 21.43 16.77 -11.92
C MET A 141 21.75 18.19 -11.44
N GLU A 142 22.99 18.68 -11.48
CA GLU A 142 23.29 20.08 -11.09
C GLU A 142 22.52 21.11 -11.93
N VAL A 143 22.13 20.77 -13.16
CA VAL A 143 21.26 21.63 -13.99
C VAL A 143 19.88 21.86 -13.39
N THR A 144 19.39 20.96 -12.53
CA THR A 144 18.07 21.09 -11.88
C THR A 144 18.08 22.10 -10.74
N LYS A 145 19.26 22.48 -10.23
CA LYS A 145 19.44 23.46 -9.15
C LYS A 145 19.44 24.92 -9.62
N GLN A 146 19.33 25.16 -10.93
CA GLN A 146 19.12 26.50 -11.46
C GLN A 146 17.80 27.08 -10.91
N GLU A 147 17.75 28.38 -10.62
CA GLU A 147 16.63 29.02 -9.90
C GLU A 147 15.25 28.68 -10.48
N TYR A 148 15.14 28.75 -11.81
CA TYR A 148 13.91 28.40 -12.52
C TYR A 148 13.51 26.92 -12.34
N CYS A 149 14.46 25.99 -12.45
CA CYS A 149 14.23 24.55 -12.30
C CYS A 149 13.91 24.18 -10.85
N TRP A 150 14.61 24.80 -9.89
CA TRP A 150 14.53 24.46 -8.48
C TRP A 150 13.14 24.74 -7.88
N THR A 151 12.37 25.66 -8.46
CA THR A 151 10.97 25.93 -8.10
C THR A 151 10.12 24.65 -7.99
N CYS A 152 10.34 23.70 -8.89
CA CYS A 152 9.66 22.39 -8.87
C CYS A 152 10.55 21.29 -8.31
N HIS A 153 11.83 21.25 -8.70
CA HIS A 153 12.76 20.18 -8.32
C HIS A 153 12.99 20.07 -6.82
N GLN A 154 12.93 21.19 -6.09
CA GLN A 154 13.03 21.17 -4.62
C GLN A 154 12.04 20.18 -4.01
N LYS A 155 10.84 20.00 -4.58
CA LYS A 155 9.78 19.15 -4.01
C LYS A 155 9.94 17.66 -4.31
N MET A 156 10.89 17.25 -5.16
CA MET A 156 11.00 15.87 -5.63
C MET A 156 12.43 15.34 -5.60
N ASP A 157 13.43 16.14 -5.97
CA ASP A 157 14.82 15.68 -6.01
C ASP A 157 15.27 15.17 -4.64
N PRO A 158 15.08 15.89 -3.52
CA PRO A 158 15.50 15.42 -2.20
C PRO A 158 14.85 14.10 -1.75
N LEU A 159 13.64 13.80 -2.24
CA LEU A 159 12.93 12.54 -1.96
C LEU A 159 13.41 11.37 -2.82
N GLY A 160 13.92 11.66 -4.02
CA GLY A 160 14.35 10.68 -5.00
C GLY A 160 15.83 10.31 -4.92
N LEU A 161 16.67 11.28 -4.54
CA LEU A 161 18.11 11.16 -4.41
C LEU A 161 18.57 10.06 -3.43
N PRO A 162 17.85 9.73 -2.34
CA PRO A 162 18.21 8.59 -1.48
C PRO A 162 18.25 7.23 -2.18
N PHE A 163 17.56 7.09 -3.31
CA PHE A 163 17.54 5.87 -4.12
C PHE A 163 18.73 5.74 -5.06
N GLU A 164 19.70 6.66 -5.01
CA GLU A 164 21.01 6.54 -5.69
C GLU A 164 21.76 5.25 -5.30
N MET A 165 21.44 4.66 -4.14
CA MET A 165 21.90 3.31 -3.75
C MET A 165 21.39 2.18 -4.67
N TYR A 166 20.55 2.47 -5.66
CA TYR A 166 20.08 1.51 -6.67
C TYR A 166 20.24 2.03 -8.10
N ASN A 167 20.85 1.23 -8.97
CA ASN A 167 21.01 1.56 -10.39
C ASN A 167 19.68 1.45 -11.17
N HIS A 168 19.72 1.67 -12.49
CA HIS A 168 18.55 1.63 -13.38
C HIS A 168 17.85 0.27 -13.41
N ALA A 169 18.61 -0.82 -13.28
CA ALA A 169 18.10 -2.18 -13.18
C ALA A 169 17.56 -2.54 -11.78
N GLY A 170 17.58 -1.59 -10.84
CA GLY A 170 17.16 -1.78 -9.46
C GLY A 170 18.15 -2.60 -8.62
N LEU A 171 19.37 -2.81 -9.09
CA LEU A 171 20.43 -3.49 -8.34
C LEU A 171 21.04 -2.53 -7.32
N PHE A 172 21.32 -3.05 -6.13
CA PHE A 172 22.00 -2.29 -5.08
C PHE A 172 23.43 -1.94 -5.52
N ARG A 173 23.86 -0.71 -5.28
CA ARG A 173 25.20 -0.21 -5.60
C ARG A 173 25.74 0.66 -4.46
N THR A 174 27.05 0.62 -4.29
CA THR A 174 27.81 1.49 -3.37
C THR A 174 28.70 2.49 -4.11
N SER A 175 28.89 2.30 -5.42
CA SER A 175 29.64 3.20 -6.28
C SER A 175 28.97 3.39 -7.64
N GLU A 176 29.21 4.55 -8.23
CA GLU A 176 28.87 4.93 -9.61
C GLU A 176 30.12 5.55 -10.24
N LEU A 177 30.54 5.05 -11.41
CA LEU A 177 31.77 5.51 -12.09
C LEU A 177 33.00 5.53 -11.17
N GLU A 178 33.17 4.47 -10.36
CA GLU A 178 34.26 4.31 -9.38
C GLU A 178 34.25 5.33 -8.22
N GLN A 179 33.26 6.22 -8.17
CA GLN A 179 33.01 7.14 -7.05
C GLN A 179 31.97 6.55 -6.08
N PRO A 180 32.07 6.81 -4.77
CA PRO A 180 31.03 6.41 -3.82
C PRO A 180 29.70 7.11 -4.16
N VAL A 181 28.59 6.38 -4.09
CA VAL A 181 27.26 6.99 -4.28
C VAL A 181 26.88 7.84 -3.08
N ASP A 182 26.34 9.02 -3.34
CA ASP A 182 25.71 9.85 -2.31
C ASP A 182 24.23 9.45 -2.18
N THR A 183 23.87 8.91 -1.01
CA THR A 183 22.50 8.46 -0.69
C THR A 183 21.73 9.45 0.18
N THR A 184 22.32 10.61 0.49
CA THR A 184 21.66 11.60 1.34
C THR A 184 20.49 12.25 0.63
N GLY A 185 19.47 12.64 1.38
CA GLY A 185 18.35 13.41 0.86
C GLY A 185 17.56 14.03 1.99
N GLU A 186 16.31 14.39 1.70
CA GLU A 186 15.46 15.09 2.66
C GLU A 186 13.99 14.80 2.41
N ILE A 187 13.22 14.64 3.48
CA ILE A 187 11.76 14.75 3.41
C ILE A 187 11.41 16.22 3.56
N ILE A 188 10.78 16.80 2.54
CA ILE A 188 10.34 18.20 2.60
C ILE A 188 8.92 18.35 2.06
N ASN A 189 8.21 19.37 2.54
CA ASN A 189 6.86 19.69 2.10
C ASN A 189 5.90 18.50 2.24
N SER A 190 6.08 17.68 3.29
CA SER A 190 5.20 16.52 3.53
C SER A 190 3.80 16.95 4.00
N GLY A 191 3.68 18.17 4.50
CA GLY A 191 2.49 18.67 5.20
C GLY A 191 2.43 18.24 6.67
N ASP A 192 3.49 17.61 7.20
CA ASP A 192 3.70 17.34 8.63
C ASP A 192 5.15 17.68 8.99
N GLU A 193 5.36 18.82 9.66
CA GLU A 193 6.72 19.31 10.01
C GLU A 193 7.53 18.30 10.82
N ARG A 194 6.88 17.37 11.54
CA ARG A 194 7.56 16.33 12.32
C ARG A 194 8.16 15.23 11.45
N LEU A 195 7.66 15.08 10.22
CA LEU A 195 8.17 14.14 9.24
C LEU A 195 9.30 14.76 8.40
N ASP A 196 9.33 16.08 8.26
CA ASP A 196 10.33 16.76 7.44
C ASP A 196 11.74 16.67 8.05
N GLY A 197 12.77 16.80 7.22
CA GLY A 197 14.18 16.81 7.61
C GLY A 197 15.04 15.78 6.88
N PRO A 198 16.36 15.80 7.12
CA PRO A 198 17.35 15.03 6.37
C PRO A 198 17.17 13.52 6.55
N VAL A 199 17.57 12.77 5.53
CA VAL A 199 17.62 11.30 5.53
C VAL A 199 18.97 10.81 5.02
N GLU A 200 19.47 9.72 5.59
CA GLU A 200 20.79 9.18 5.25
C GLU A 200 20.77 8.36 3.95
N ASN A 201 19.67 7.63 3.70
CA ASN A 201 19.50 6.73 2.58
C ASN A 201 18.02 6.36 2.37
N ALA A 202 17.73 5.57 1.34
CA ALA A 202 16.35 5.17 1.04
C ALA A 202 15.69 4.33 2.16
N LEU A 203 16.46 3.58 2.95
CA LEU A 203 15.88 2.74 4.01
C LEU A 203 15.40 3.60 5.18
N ASP A 204 16.21 4.58 5.58
CA ASP A 204 15.85 5.59 6.58
C ASP A 204 14.59 6.37 6.13
N LEU A 205 14.60 6.85 4.88
CA LEU A 205 13.44 7.49 4.26
C LEU A 205 12.17 6.61 4.35
N ILE A 206 12.25 5.34 3.96
CA ILE A 206 11.12 4.41 3.99
C ILE A 206 10.64 4.18 5.42
N GLN A 207 11.56 4.05 6.37
CA GLN A 207 11.21 3.82 7.77
C GLN A 207 10.46 5.02 8.38
N ARG A 208 10.89 6.25 8.06
CA ARG A 208 10.21 7.49 8.47
C ARG A 208 8.84 7.64 7.80
N LEU A 209 8.74 7.33 6.51
CA LEU A 209 7.45 7.35 5.79
C LEU A 209 6.48 6.30 6.33
N ALA A 210 6.97 5.10 6.66
CA ALA A 210 6.14 4.00 7.16
C ALA A 210 5.54 4.27 8.56
N THR A 211 6.17 5.11 9.37
CA THR A 211 5.67 5.52 10.69
C THR A 211 4.84 6.80 10.65
N SER A 212 4.72 7.43 9.48
CA SER A 212 4.00 8.70 9.33
C SER A 212 2.50 8.48 9.19
N GLU A 213 1.73 9.08 10.09
CA GLU A 213 0.27 9.15 9.98
C GLU A 213 -0.18 9.85 8.68
N ARG A 214 0.57 10.86 8.23
CA ARG A 214 0.29 11.54 6.96
C ARG A 214 0.37 10.57 5.79
N ALA A 215 1.42 9.75 5.72
CA ALA A 215 1.59 8.77 4.66
C ALA A 215 0.51 7.69 4.70
N GLU A 216 0.12 7.22 5.90
CA GLU A 216 -0.99 6.28 6.08
C GLU A 216 -2.31 6.85 5.54
N GLN A 217 -2.64 8.10 5.86
CA GLN A 217 -3.87 8.74 5.39
C GLN A 217 -3.90 8.88 3.86
N VAL A 218 -2.77 9.25 3.26
CA VAL A 218 -2.64 9.34 1.80
C VAL A 218 -2.77 7.97 1.15
N PHE A 219 -2.19 6.93 1.75
CA PHE A 219 -2.35 5.54 1.31
C PHE A 219 -3.83 5.11 1.34
N VAL A 220 -4.54 5.36 2.45
CA VAL A 220 -5.97 5.06 2.59
C VAL A 220 -6.80 5.78 1.53
N ARG A 221 -6.46 7.04 1.22
CA ARG A 221 -7.11 7.83 0.17
C ARG A 221 -6.90 7.22 -1.22
N HIS A 222 -5.69 6.76 -1.55
CA HIS A 222 -5.46 6.07 -2.83
C HIS A 222 -6.16 4.71 -2.88
N ALA A 223 -6.21 3.97 -1.77
CA ALA A 223 -6.99 2.74 -1.67
C ALA A 223 -8.49 2.99 -1.90
N PHE A 224 -9.04 4.04 -1.28
CA PHE A 224 -10.42 4.49 -1.53
C PHE A 224 -10.64 4.74 -3.03
N ARG A 225 -9.79 5.57 -3.66
CA ARG A 225 -9.95 5.92 -5.09
C ARG A 225 -9.97 4.70 -6.00
N PHE A 226 -9.07 3.76 -5.74
CA PHE A 226 -8.95 2.54 -6.54
C PHE A 226 -10.17 1.63 -6.37
N TRP A 227 -10.58 1.33 -5.14
CA TRP A 227 -11.64 0.35 -4.88
C TRP A 227 -13.05 0.91 -5.02
N MET A 228 -13.23 2.21 -4.81
CA MET A 228 -14.50 2.91 -5.04
C MET A 228 -14.68 3.34 -6.49
N GLY A 229 -13.62 3.31 -7.30
CA GLY A 229 -13.65 3.71 -8.71
C GLY A 229 -13.94 5.21 -8.93
N ARG A 230 -13.73 6.06 -7.93
CA ARG A 230 -13.98 7.51 -7.99
C ARG A 230 -13.08 8.29 -7.05
N ASN A 231 -12.94 9.60 -7.31
CA ASN A 231 -12.30 10.50 -6.37
C ASN A 231 -13.16 10.71 -5.12
N GLU A 232 -12.48 10.94 -4.00
CA GLU A 232 -13.12 11.34 -2.75
C GLU A 232 -13.67 12.75 -2.84
N THR A 233 -14.74 12.99 -2.10
CA THR A 233 -15.35 14.29 -1.90
C THR A 233 -15.33 14.63 -0.41
N MET A 234 -15.69 15.86 -0.07
CA MET A 234 -15.82 16.27 1.34
C MET A 234 -16.83 15.42 2.13
N HIS A 235 -17.78 14.78 1.45
CA HIS A 235 -18.76 13.89 2.09
C HIS A 235 -18.15 12.55 2.53
N ASP A 236 -17.04 12.14 1.92
CA ASP A 236 -16.37 10.86 2.19
C ASP A 236 -15.44 10.91 3.42
N ARG A 237 -15.31 12.08 4.08
CA ARG A 237 -14.40 12.28 5.21
C ARG A 237 -14.58 11.25 6.33
N VAL A 238 -15.83 10.88 6.64
CA VAL A 238 -16.13 9.91 7.72
C VAL A 238 -15.73 8.50 7.29
N VAL A 239 -15.96 8.16 6.02
CA VAL A 239 -15.56 6.86 5.46
C VAL A 239 -14.04 6.71 5.47
N LEU A 240 -13.31 7.75 5.06
CA LEU A 240 -11.84 7.76 5.08
C LEU A 240 -11.28 7.68 6.52
N GLN A 241 -11.87 8.41 7.48
CA GLN A 241 -11.47 8.35 8.89
C GLN A 241 -11.71 6.96 9.51
N ASN A 242 -12.87 6.34 9.22
CA ASN A 242 -13.18 4.99 9.68
C ASN A 242 -12.23 3.97 9.06
N ALA A 243 -11.95 4.08 7.76
CA ALA A 243 -11.02 3.23 7.04
C ALA A 243 -9.59 3.32 7.59
N HIS A 244 -9.09 4.53 7.86
CA HIS A 244 -7.78 4.75 8.49
C HIS A 244 -7.74 4.20 9.91
N THR A 245 -8.80 4.40 10.70
CA THR A 245 -8.91 3.84 12.06
C THR A 245 -8.86 2.31 12.04
N ALA A 246 -9.62 1.67 11.15
CA ALA A 246 -9.63 0.22 10.98
C ALA A 246 -8.25 -0.32 10.54
N TYR A 247 -7.58 0.39 9.63
CA TYR A 247 -6.22 0.07 9.21
C TYR A 247 -5.23 0.12 10.38
N LYS A 248 -5.25 1.19 11.18
CA LYS A 248 -4.33 1.38 12.32
C LYS A 248 -4.59 0.39 13.46
N GLN A 249 -5.85 0.20 13.86
CA GLN A 249 -6.23 -0.71 14.95
C GLN A 249 -5.95 -2.19 14.62
N SER A 250 -5.87 -2.54 13.34
CA SER A 250 -5.54 -3.90 12.89
C SER A 250 -4.05 -4.13 12.63
N GLY A 251 -3.18 -3.17 12.97
CA GLY A 251 -1.75 -3.26 12.72
C GLY A 251 -1.37 -3.15 11.24
N GLY A 252 -2.11 -2.36 10.45
CA GLY A 252 -1.85 -2.13 9.03
C GLY A 252 -2.45 -3.18 8.09
N SER A 253 -3.52 -3.86 8.50
CA SER A 253 -4.13 -4.91 7.67
C SER A 253 -4.87 -4.35 6.46
N MET A 254 -4.38 -4.65 5.26
CA MET A 254 -5.08 -4.33 4.01
C MET A 254 -6.50 -4.92 3.97
N LYS A 255 -6.69 -6.13 4.53
CA LYS A 255 -8.02 -6.76 4.59
C LYS A 255 -8.99 -5.95 5.45
N ALA A 256 -8.54 -5.46 6.62
CA ALA A 256 -9.38 -4.64 7.49
C ALA A 256 -9.75 -3.31 6.83
N LEU A 257 -8.79 -2.67 6.16
CA LEU A 257 -9.02 -1.46 5.37
C LEU A 257 -10.08 -1.69 4.30
N LEU A 258 -9.95 -2.75 3.49
CA LEU A 258 -10.92 -3.07 2.44
C LEU A 258 -12.29 -3.39 3.01
N THR A 259 -12.38 -4.19 4.06
CA THR A 259 -13.67 -4.47 4.72
C THR A 259 -14.33 -3.17 5.14
N SER A 260 -13.61 -2.24 5.79
CA SER A 260 -14.17 -0.96 6.22
C SER A 260 -14.67 -0.11 5.05
N LEU A 261 -13.99 -0.12 3.91
CA LEU A 261 -14.40 0.63 2.72
C LEU A 261 -15.62 0.01 2.05
N LEU A 262 -15.61 -1.30 1.84
CA LEU A 262 -16.64 -2.04 1.10
C LEU A 262 -17.94 -2.25 1.90
N THR A 263 -17.90 -2.08 3.23
CA THR A 263 -19.10 -2.07 4.08
C THR A 263 -19.55 -0.65 4.46
N SER A 264 -18.98 0.39 3.84
CA SER A 264 -19.37 1.78 4.11
C SER A 264 -20.63 2.17 3.33
N ASP A 265 -21.38 3.14 3.84
CA ASP A 265 -22.56 3.68 3.15
C ASP A 265 -22.23 4.22 1.76
N ALA A 266 -21.02 4.76 1.58
CA ALA A 266 -20.55 5.28 0.31
C ALA A 266 -20.37 4.21 -0.77
N PHE A 267 -20.23 2.93 -0.37
CA PHE A 267 -20.16 1.79 -1.28
C PHE A 267 -21.52 1.09 -1.42
N LEU A 268 -22.23 0.90 -0.31
CA LEU A 268 -23.48 0.15 -0.29
C LEU A 268 -24.67 0.91 -0.90
N TYR A 269 -24.66 2.24 -0.85
CA TYR A 269 -25.77 3.06 -1.32
C TYR A 269 -25.36 4.01 -2.45
N ARG A 270 -26.18 4.05 -3.50
CA ARG A 270 -26.09 5.05 -4.56
C ARG A 270 -27.10 6.16 -4.28
N LYS A 271 -26.68 7.43 -4.36
CA LYS A 271 -27.64 8.54 -4.38
C LYS A 271 -28.46 8.49 -5.68
N PRO A 272 -29.80 8.59 -5.61
CA PRO A 272 -30.59 8.77 -6.82
C PRO A 272 -30.15 10.05 -7.52
N GLU A 273 -30.07 10.02 -8.86
CA GLU A 273 -29.81 11.22 -9.65
C GLU A 273 -30.91 12.24 -9.35
N GLN A 274 -30.52 13.41 -8.87
CA GLN A 274 -31.44 14.54 -8.87
C GLN A 274 -31.55 14.98 -10.32
N ASN A 275 -32.70 14.70 -10.96
CA ASN A 275 -33.01 15.32 -12.24
C ASN A 275 -32.83 16.83 -12.10
N PRO A 276 -32.03 17.47 -12.97
CA PRO A 276 -31.89 18.92 -12.91
C PRO A 276 -33.28 19.53 -13.01
N SER A 277 -33.59 20.46 -12.10
CA SER A 277 -34.84 21.20 -12.12
C SER A 277 -35.04 21.81 -13.51
N PRO A 278 -36.25 21.73 -14.11
CA PRO A 278 -36.52 22.42 -15.36
C PRO A 278 -36.18 23.91 -15.15
N GLN A 279 -35.30 24.44 -16.00
CA GLN A 279 -34.99 25.86 -16.06
C GLN A 279 -36.22 26.65 -16.51
#